data_AF-A0A8X7QEG1-F1
#
_entry.id   AF-A0A8X7QEG1-F1
#
_cell.length_a   1.000
_cell.length_b   1.000
_cell.length_c   1.000
_cell.angle_alpha   90.00
_cell.angle_beta   90.00
_cell.angle_gamma   90.00
#
_symmetry.space_group_name_H-M   'P 1'
#
loop_
_entity.id
_entity.type
_entity.pdbx_description
1 polymer ?
#
loop_
_entity_poly.entity_id
_entity_poly.type
_entity_poly.pdbx_seq_one_letter_code
_entity_poly.pdbx_strand_id
1 'polypeptide(L)'
;MCTIVDDLVSVDTMIEEQLTVEPINEFVQSCDIVAFNKISAFPNLSSDCGPKKLDEHLLTRSYLTGCQASKDDLTIFVALAKPPSSQYLNASRWYNHIVALMRTS
;
A
#
# COMPACT_ATOMS: atom_id res chain seq x y z
N MET A 1 -3.03 6.13 -46.79
CA MET A 1 -2.56 7.32 -46.04
C MET A 1 -3.38 7.38 -44.77
N CYS A 2 -2.85 6.92 -43.63
CA CYS A 2 -3.50 7.09 -42.34
C CYS A 2 -3.12 8.47 -41.82
N THR A 3 -4.05 9.42 -41.84
CA THR A 3 -3.88 10.72 -41.20
C THR A 3 -4.22 10.55 -39.72
N ILE A 4 -3.22 10.69 -38.84
CA ILE A 4 -3.49 10.84 -37.40
C ILE A 4 -4.15 12.20 -37.22
N VAL A 5 -5.33 12.21 -36.61
CA VAL A 5 -6.06 13.43 -36.25
C VAL A 5 -5.78 13.65 -34.76
N ASP A 6 -4.85 14.57 -34.44
CA ASP A 6 -4.41 14.84 -33.07
C ASP A 6 -5.53 15.40 -32.16
N ASP A 7 -6.67 15.82 -32.71
CA ASP A 7 -7.74 16.53 -31.98
C ASP A 7 -8.90 15.63 -31.46
N LEU A 8 -8.82 14.31 -31.54
CA LEU A 8 -9.98 13.46 -31.22
C LEU A 8 -10.09 12.95 -29.77
N VAL A 9 -9.02 13.06 -28.97
CA VAL A 9 -9.07 12.68 -27.54
C VAL A 9 -8.17 13.65 -26.76
N SER A 10 -8.77 14.51 -25.95
CA SER A 10 -8.01 15.33 -25.00
C SER A 10 -7.32 14.40 -24.00
N VAL A 11 -5.99 14.51 -23.95
CA VAL A 11 -5.17 13.78 -22.98
C VAL A 11 -5.64 14.09 -21.55
N ASP A 12 -6.01 15.34 -21.29
CA ASP A 12 -6.52 15.79 -19.99
C ASP A 12 -7.84 15.09 -19.63
N THR A 13 -8.78 14.96 -20.58
CA THR A 13 -10.05 14.26 -20.36
C THR A 13 -9.84 12.78 -20.07
N MET A 14 -8.92 12.13 -20.78
CA MET A 14 -8.61 10.72 -20.55
C MET A 14 -7.92 10.49 -19.20
N ILE A 15 -7.09 11.44 -18.75
CA ILE A 15 -6.48 11.40 -17.42
C ILE A 15 -7.56 11.53 -16.35
N GLU A 16 -8.41 12.54 -16.46
CA GLU A 16 -9.45 12.81 -15.45
C GLU A 16 -10.48 11.69 -15.39
N GLU A 17 -11.02 11.24 -16.53
CA GLU A 17 -12.16 10.31 -16.58
C GLU A 17 -11.78 8.83 -16.51
N GLN A 18 -10.52 8.46 -16.77
CA GLN A 18 -10.11 7.05 -16.77
C GLN A 18 -8.98 6.76 -15.81
N LEU A 19 -7.99 7.66 -15.71
CA LEU A 19 -6.77 7.39 -14.93
C LEU A 19 -6.87 7.88 -13.48
N THR A 20 -7.68 8.91 -13.19
CA THR A 20 -7.91 9.43 -11.83
C THR A 20 -9.22 8.98 -11.19
N VAL A 21 -10.05 8.21 -11.90
CA VAL A 21 -11.30 7.67 -11.38
C VAL A 21 -11.04 6.47 -10.47
N GLU A 22 -11.72 6.40 -9.32
CA GLU A 22 -11.70 5.23 -8.44
C GLU A 22 -12.36 4.02 -9.13
N PRO A 23 -11.77 2.82 -9.11
CA PRO A 23 -10.57 2.42 -8.37
C PRO A 23 -9.28 2.50 -9.19
N ILE A 24 -9.34 2.88 -10.47
CA ILE A 24 -8.19 2.87 -11.40
C ILE A 24 -7.05 3.78 -10.92
N ASN A 25 -7.38 4.89 -10.27
CA ASN A 25 -6.41 5.78 -9.62
C ASN A 25 -5.52 5.05 -8.59
N GLU A 26 -5.99 3.94 -7.98
CA GLU A 26 -5.15 3.13 -7.10
C GLU A 26 -4.06 2.35 -7.85
N PHE A 27 -4.26 2.09 -9.15
CA PHE A 27 -3.36 1.29 -10.01
C PHE A 27 -2.44 2.16 -10.89
N VAL A 28 -2.87 3.38 -11.24
CA VAL A 28 -2.13 4.27 -12.15
C VAL A 28 -1.06 5.12 -11.43
N GLN A 29 -1.10 5.21 -10.10
CA GLN A 29 -0.19 6.08 -9.39
C GLN A 29 1.21 5.46 -9.14
N SER A 30 2.25 6.26 -9.41
CA SER A 30 3.67 5.94 -9.19
C SER A 30 3.92 5.34 -7.81
N CYS A 31 4.68 4.24 -7.77
CA CYS A 31 5.02 3.49 -6.55
C CYS A 31 5.51 4.38 -5.39
N ASP A 32 6.19 5.49 -5.69
CA ASP A 32 6.82 6.34 -4.67
C ASP A 32 5.84 7.32 -4.01
N ILE A 33 4.88 7.88 -4.76
CA ILE A 33 3.89 8.84 -4.23
C ILE A 33 2.78 8.10 -3.46
N VAL A 34 2.37 6.92 -3.94
CA VAL A 34 1.34 6.09 -3.28
C VAL A 34 1.86 5.50 -1.97
N ALA A 35 3.10 5.01 -1.97
CA ALA A 35 3.75 4.50 -0.76
C ALA A 35 3.77 5.57 0.34
N PHE A 36 4.19 6.79 -0.01
CA PHE A 36 4.28 7.89 0.93
C PHE A 36 2.91 8.30 1.51
N ASN A 37 1.88 8.42 0.67
CA ASN A 37 0.52 8.73 1.12
C ASN A 37 -0.13 7.59 1.92
N LYS A 38 0.17 6.32 1.62
CA LYS A 38 -0.34 5.17 2.38
C LYS A 38 0.31 5.01 3.75
N ILE A 39 1.58 5.41 3.92
CA ILE A 39 2.24 5.44 5.24
C ILE A 39 1.57 6.50 6.14
N SER A 40 1.22 7.68 5.60
CA SER A 40 0.40 8.65 6.33
C SER A 40 -1.04 8.17 6.60
N ALA A 41 -1.49 7.12 5.91
CA ALA A 41 -2.84 6.56 6.01
C ALA A 41 -2.99 5.45 7.06
N PHE A 42 -1.97 5.16 7.89
CA PHE A 42 -2.13 4.40 9.13
C PHE A 42 -2.20 5.37 10.34
N PRO A 43 -3.24 6.20 10.48
CA PRO A 43 -3.39 7.05 11.64
C PRO A 43 -3.67 6.15 12.85
N ASN A 44 -2.68 6.05 13.73
CA ASN A 44 -2.78 5.46 15.05
C ASN A 44 -3.04 3.93 15.07
N LEU A 45 -1.96 3.17 14.92
CA LEU A 45 -1.93 1.69 15.09
C LEU A 45 -2.26 1.23 16.51
N SER A 46 -2.30 2.15 17.49
CA SER A 46 -2.67 1.87 18.88
C SER A 46 -4.18 1.90 19.13
N SER A 47 -4.98 2.28 18.13
CA SER A 47 -6.46 2.22 18.17
C SER A 47 -6.95 1.00 17.40
N ASP A 48 -8.09 0.42 17.78
CA ASP A 48 -8.66 -0.82 17.17
C ASP A 48 -8.85 -0.75 15.65
N CYS A 49 -8.92 0.46 15.07
CA CYS A 49 -9.03 0.67 13.63
C CYS A 49 -7.71 0.40 12.87
N GLY A 50 -6.57 0.61 13.51
CA GLY A 50 -5.25 0.52 12.88
C GLY A 50 -4.88 -0.91 12.41
N PRO A 51 -4.99 -1.94 13.27
CA PRO A 51 -4.71 -3.32 12.90
C PRO A 51 -5.59 -3.85 11.77
N LYS A 52 -6.87 -3.45 11.72
CA LYS A 52 -7.79 -3.86 10.65
C LYS A 52 -7.35 -3.31 9.30
N LYS A 53 -7.02 -2.02 9.24
CA LYS A 53 -6.57 -1.38 7.99
C LYS A 53 -5.24 -1.95 7.49
N LEU A 54 -4.35 -2.30 8.43
CA LEU A 54 -3.11 -3.00 8.11
C LEU A 54 -3.36 -4.39 7.53
N ASP A 55 -4.30 -5.13 8.11
CA ASP A 55 -4.67 -6.46 7.60
C ASP A 55 -5.23 -6.41 6.18
N GLU A 56 -6.13 -5.46 5.91
CA GLU A 56 -6.71 -5.23 4.58
C GLU A 56 -5.64 -4.83 3.55
N HIS A 57 -4.69 -3.97 3.92
CA HIS A 57 -3.59 -3.58 3.03
C HIS A 57 -2.66 -4.76 2.71
N LEU A 58 -2.39 -5.62 3.69
CA LEU A 58 -1.53 -6.81 3.55
C LEU A 58 -2.24 -8.02 2.93
N LEU A 59 -3.54 -7.92 2.64
CA LEU A 59 -4.28 -8.96 1.93
C LEU A 59 -3.69 -9.21 0.53
N THR A 60 -3.33 -8.13 -0.17
CA THR A 60 -2.79 -8.19 -1.54
C THR A 60 -1.28 -7.99 -1.59
N ARG A 61 -0.61 -7.87 -0.44
CA ARG A 61 0.79 -7.44 -0.34
C ARG A 61 1.59 -8.25 0.67
N SER A 62 2.85 -8.53 0.34
CA SER A 62 3.78 -9.22 1.23
C SER A 62 4.50 -8.28 2.21
N TYR A 63 4.68 -7.02 1.81
CA TYR A 63 5.32 -5.94 2.57
C TYR A 63 4.47 -4.67 2.46
N LEU A 64 4.76 -3.65 3.27
CA LEU A 64 4.04 -2.38 3.17
C LEU A 64 4.27 -1.71 1.82
N THR A 65 5.50 -1.77 1.31
CA THR A 65 5.94 -1.15 0.07
C THR A 65 6.86 -2.11 -0.70
N GLY A 66 6.69 -2.15 -2.03
CA GLY A 66 7.50 -3.01 -2.90
C GLY A 66 7.39 -4.52 -2.63
N CYS A 67 8.47 -5.25 -2.95
CA CYS A 67 8.55 -6.71 -2.85
C CYS A 67 9.61 -7.21 -1.85
N GLN A 68 10.22 -6.31 -1.07
CA GLN A 68 11.25 -6.61 -0.07
C GLN A 68 10.99 -5.79 1.19
N ALA A 69 11.50 -6.27 2.34
CA ALA A 69 11.39 -5.56 3.60
C ALA A 69 12.05 -4.18 3.49
N SER A 70 11.31 -3.14 3.88
CA SER A 70 11.75 -1.75 3.76
C SER A 70 11.75 -1.04 5.13
N LYS A 71 12.19 0.24 5.14
CA LYS A 71 12.12 1.08 6.34
C LYS A 71 10.68 1.29 6.82
N ASP A 72 9.71 1.18 5.93
CA ASP A 72 8.30 1.34 6.26
C ASP A 72 7.83 0.16 7.11
N ASP A 73 8.22 -1.06 6.74
CA ASP A 73 7.87 -2.27 7.49
C ASP A 73 8.38 -2.17 8.93
N LEU A 74 9.63 -1.71 9.10
CA LEU A 74 10.21 -1.50 10.43
C LEU A 74 9.46 -0.44 11.23
N THR A 75 9.05 0.66 10.58
CA THR A 75 8.33 1.76 11.24
C THR A 75 6.99 1.28 11.81
N ILE A 76 6.20 0.56 11.02
CA ILE A 76 4.92 0.00 11.46
C ILE A 76 5.12 -1.15 12.45
N PHE A 77 6.15 -1.98 12.25
CA PHE A 77 6.47 -3.07 13.16
C PHE A 77 6.79 -2.56 14.57
N VAL A 78 7.63 -1.53 14.68
CA VAL A 78 7.95 -0.88 15.96
C VAL A 78 6.71 -0.21 16.56
N ALA A 79 5.89 0.45 15.75
CA ALA A 79 4.69 1.12 16.20
C ALA A 79 3.60 0.17 16.73
N LEU A 80 3.50 -1.06 16.20
CA LEU A 80 2.60 -2.09 16.73
C LEU A 80 3.01 -2.54 18.14
N ALA A 81 4.32 -2.57 18.43
CA ALA A 81 4.95 -3.00 19.69
C ALA A 81 4.63 -4.43 20.18
N LYS A 82 3.50 -5.01 19.78
CA LYS A 82 3.00 -6.33 20.14
C LYS A 82 2.47 -7.05 18.89
N PRO A 83 2.43 -8.39 18.91
CA PRO A 83 1.82 -9.15 17.84
C PRO A 83 0.35 -8.73 17.63
N PRO A 84 -0.09 -8.54 16.37
CA PRO A 84 -1.49 -8.36 16.05
C PRO A 84 -2.34 -9.53 16.57
N SER A 85 -3.63 -9.28 16.86
CA SER A 85 -4.58 -10.35 17.20
C SER A 85 -4.70 -11.35 16.05
N SER A 86 -4.90 -12.62 16.37
CA SER A 86 -5.04 -13.72 15.39
C SER A 86 -6.23 -13.57 14.45
N GLN A 87 -7.17 -12.66 14.75
CA GLN A 87 -8.26 -12.28 13.85
C GLN A 87 -7.77 -11.53 12.60
N TYR A 88 -6.57 -10.92 12.68
CA TYR A 88 -5.90 -10.24 11.57
C TYR A 88 -4.82 -11.16 11.01
N LEU A 89 -5.23 -12.10 10.16
CA LEU A 89 -4.39 -13.16 9.60
C LEU A 89 -3.23 -12.61 8.75
N ASN A 90 -3.48 -11.62 7.91
CA ASN A 90 -2.49 -11.04 7.01
C ASN A 90 -1.46 -10.22 7.79
N ALA A 91 -1.93 -9.43 8.75
CA ALA A 91 -1.06 -8.66 9.64
C ALA A 91 -0.21 -9.58 10.52
N SER A 92 -0.79 -10.65 11.07
CA SER A 92 -0.06 -11.64 11.88
C SER A 92 1.01 -12.38 11.07
N ARG A 93 0.68 -12.79 9.84
CA ARG A 93 1.62 -13.41 8.89
C ARG A 93 2.81 -12.49 8.63
N TRP A 94 2.54 -11.24 8.27
CA TRP A 94 3.57 -10.24 8.00
C TRP A 94 4.42 -9.95 9.23
N TYR A 95 3.81 -9.76 10.41
CA TYR A 95 4.55 -9.48 11.66
C TYR A 95 5.55 -10.59 11.97
N ASN A 96 5.11 -11.86 11.91
CA ASN A 96 5.99 -13.00 12.15
C ASN A 96 7.12 -13.11 11.11
N HIS A 97 6.83 -12.75 9.86
CA HIS A 97 7.82 -12.70 8.79
C HIS A 97 8.91 -11.64 9.07
N ILE A 98 8.53 -10.43 9.47
CA ILE A 98 9.48 -9.37 9.84
C ILE A 98 10.31 -9.77 11.07
N VAL A 99 9.71 -10.40 12.10
CA VAL A 99 10.45 -10.94 13.26
C VAL A 99 11.50 -11.96 12.83
N ALA A 100 11.14 -12.88 11.93
CA ALA A 100 12.05 -13.90 11.44
C ALA A 100 13.24 -13.26 10.70
N LEU A 101 12.98 -12.30 9.80
CA LEU A 101 14.02 -11.57 9.08
C LEU A 101 15.01 -10.86 10.03
N MET A 102 14.51 -10.21 11.09
CA MET A 102 15.35 -9.54 12.07
C MET A 102 16.18 -10.51 12.93
N ARG A 103 15.75 -11.76 13.09
CA ARG A 103 16.49 -12.78 13.82
C ARG A 103 17.60 -13.42 12.98
N THR A 104 17.44 -13.40 11.67
CA THR A 104 18.37 -14.01 10.71
C THR A 104 19.38 -13.03 10.10
N SER A 105 19.26 -11.73 10.39
CA SER A 105 20.19 -10.68 9.93
C SER A 105 21.31 -10.45 10.93
#